data_AF-A0A8T7BLV9-F1
#
_entry.id   AF-A0A8T7BLV9-F1
#
_cell.length_a   1.000
_cell.length_b   1.000
_cell.length_c   1.000
_cell.angle_alpha   90.00
_cell.angle_beta   90.00
_cell.angle_gamma   90.00
#
_symmetry.space_group_name_H-M   'P 1'
#
loop_
_entity.id
_entity.type
_entity.pdbx_description
1 polymer ?
#
loop_
_entity_poly.entity_id
_entity_poly.type
_entity_poly.pdbx_seq_one_letter_code
_entity_poly.pdbx_strand_id
1 'polypeptide(L)' 'MSGSKQELLAKKAELEERLEKIQNDMKAGLDADWEEQAVQLENRDVLLEIARVTEEELQKIKVALREAE' A
#
# COMPACT_ATOMS: atom_id res chain seq x y z
N MET A 1 10.97 17.54 5.01
CA MET A 1 10.16 17.59 3.79
C MET A 1 9.15 18.72 3.95
N SER A 2 9.39 19.88 3.36
CA SER A 2 8.43 20.98 3.32
C SER A 2 7.72 20.94 1.98
N GLY A 3 6.89 19.91 1.78
CA GLY A 3 5.90 19.90 0.71
C GLY A 3 4.65 20.64 1.18
N SER A 4 3.98 21.37 0.29
CA SER A 4 2.77 22.12 0.67
C SER A 4 1.70 21.17 1.22
N LYS A 5 0.80 21.65 2.09
CA LYS A 5 -0.32 20.84 2.62
C LYS A 5 -1.09 20.12 1.51
N GLN A 6 -1.21 20.76 0.33
CA GLN A 6 -1.84 20.19 -0.86
C GLN A 6 -1.04 19.02 -1.45
N GLU A 7 0.29 19.09 -1.48
CA GLU A 7 1.15 17.99 -1.91
C GLU A 7 1.06 16.78 -0.96
N LEU A 8 1.02 17.03 0.34
CA LEU A 8 0.83 15.98 1.34
C LEU A 8 -0.55 15.31 1.21
N LEU A 9 -1.61 16.07 0.91
CA LEU A 9 -2.95 15.53 0.65
C LEU A 9 -3.00 14.71 -0.65
N ALA A 10 -2.36 15.19 -1.71
CA ALA A 10 -2.28 14.45 -2.98
C ALA A 10 -1.55 13.12 -2.79
N LYS A 11 -0.41 13.15 -2.08
CA LYS A 11 0.38 11.95 -1.80
C LYS A 11 -0.34 10.98 -0.84
N LYS A 12 -1.11 11.49 0.12
CA LYS A 12 -2.01 10.66 0.96
C LYS A 12 -3.02 9.90 0.09
N ALA A 13 -3.68 10.58 -0.85
CA ALA A 13 -4.68 9.97 -1.72
C ALA A 13 -4.05 8.89 -2.63
N GLU A 14 -2.88 9.16 -3.19
CA GLU A 14 -2.13 8.20 -4.01
C GLU A 14 -1.77 6.92 -3.23
N LEU A 15 -1.27 7.06 -1.99
CA LEU A 15 -0.94 5.91 -1.14
C LEU A 15 -2.18 5.12 -0.72
N GLU A 16 -3.31 5.79 -0.48
CA GLU A 16 -4.59 5.14 -0.17
C GLU A 16 -5.12 4.34 -1.37
N GLU A 17 -5.07 4.90 -2.59
CA GLU A 17 -5.44 4.19 -3.83
C GLU A 17 -4.53 2.98 -4.08
N ARG A 18 -3.22 3.14 -3.84
CA ARG A 18 -2.25 2.05 -4.00
C ARG A 18 -2.50 0.91 -3.02
N LEU A 19 -2.81 1.21 -1.76
CA LEU A 19 -3.18 0.21 -0.75
C LEU A 19 -4.45 -0.54 -1.14
N GLU A 20 -5.46 0.15 -1.66
CA GLU A 20 -6.71 -0.48 -2.10
C GLU A 20 -6.47 -1.47 -3.25
N LYS A 21 -5.64 -1.09 -4.23
CA LYS A 21 -5.24 -1.99 -5.33
C LYS A 21 -4.54 -3.24 -4.82
N ILE A 22 -3.55 -3.09 -3.94
CA ILE A 22 -2.82 -4.22 -3.34
C ILE A 22 -3.77 -5.16 -2.58
N GLN A 23 -4.70 -4.60 -1.81
CA GLN A 23 -5.68 -5.40 -1.08
C GLN A 23 -6.65 -6.15 -2.00
N ASN A 24 -7.02 -5.56 -3.14
CA ASN A 24 -7.86 -6.22 -4.14
C ASN A 24 -7.10 -7.34 -4.87
N ASP A 25 -5.85 -7.12 -5.23
CA ASP A 25 -4.98 -8.13 -5.86
C ASP A 25 -4.77 -9.34 -4.92
N MET A 26 -4.59 -9.09 -3.61
CA MET A 26 -4.49 -10.16 -2.61
C MET A 26 -5.78 -10.98 -2.43
N LYS A 27 -6.96 -10.40 -2.70
CA LYS A 27 -8.25 -11.10 -2.59
C LYS A 27 -8.57 -11.92 -3.84
N ALA A 28 -7.93 -11.61 -4.97
CA ALA A 28 -8.33 -12.10 -6.27
C ALA A 28 -7.82 -13.50 -6.64
N GLY A 29 -7.01 -14.20 -5.82
CA GLY A 29 -6.53 -15.52 -6.24
C GLY A 29 -5.92 -16.42 -5.16
N LEU A 30 -6.48 -17.63 -5.05
CA LEU A 30 -5.69 -18.86 -4.97
C LEU A 30 -6.29 -19.83 -5.99
N ASP A 31 -5.63 -20.03 -7.12
CA ASP A 31 -6.00 -21.09 -8.07
C ASP A 31 -5.61 -22.46 -7.51
N ALA A 32 -6.30 -23.52 -7.93
CA ALA A 32 -6.19 -24.85 -7.33
C ALA A 32 -4.96 -25.67 -7.77
N ASP A 33 -4.10 -25.12 -8.64
CA ASP A 33 -2.87 -25.77 -9.08
C ASP A 33 -1.73 -25.52 -8.08
N TRP A 34 -1.10 -26.61 -7.59
CA TRP A 34 -0.10 -26.57 -6.54
C TRP A 34 1.20 -25.88 -6.98
N GLU A 35 1.53 -25.94 -8.28
CA GLU A 35 2.70 -25.25 -8.83
C GLU A 35 2.47 -23.74 -8.93
N GLU A 36 1.26 -23.33 -9.34
CA GLU A 36 0.83 -21.93 -9.33
C GLU A 36 0.66 -21.38 -7.91
N GLN A 37 0.28 -22.24 -6.95
CA GLN A 37 0.05 -21.86 -5.57
C GLN A 37 1.32 -21.37 -4.86
N ALA A 38 2.48 -21.99 -5.13
CA ALA A 38 3.75 -21.54 -4.56
C ALA A 38 4.12 -20.12 -5.03
N VAL A 39 3.95 -19.85 -6.32
CA VAL A 39 4.17 -18.52 -6.93
C VAL A 39 3.15 -17.50 -6.40
N GLN A 40 1.90 -17.89 -6.23
CA GLN A 40 0.86 -17.03 -5.66
C GLN A 40 1.11 -16.69 -4.19
N LEU A 41 1.65 -17.63 -3.40
CA LEU A 41 2.04 -17.38 -2.01
C LEU A 41 3.22 -16.41 -1.93
N GLU A 42 4.26 -16.61 -2.73
CA GLU A 42 5.40 -15.69 -2.80
C GLU A 42 4.95 -14.29 -3.23
N ASN A 43 4.10 -14.19 -4.27
CA ASN A 43 3.51 -12.92 -4.70
C ASN A 43 2.70 -12.26 -3.57
N ARG A 44 1.96 -13.05 -2.78
CA ARG A 44 1.18 -12.53 -1.65
C ARG A 44 2.08 -11.99 -0.54
N ASP A 45 3.20 -12.65 -0.25
CA ASP A 45 4.18 -12.18 0.73
C ASP A 45 4.84 -10.88 0.28
N VAL A 46 5.16 -10.76 -1.02
CA VAL A 46 5.65 -9.51 -1.61
C VAL A 46 4.60 -8.40 -1.51
N LEU A 47 3.34 -8.68 -1.86
CA LEU A 47 2.24 -7.71 -1.76
C LEU A 47 2.00 -7.25 -0.32
N LEU A 48 2.12 -8.15 0.66
CA LEU A 48 2.03 -7.84 2.09
C LEU A 48 3.15 -6.88 2.53
N GLU A 49 4.39 -7.12 2.11
CA GLU A 49 5.50 -6.23 2.44
C GLU A 49 5.35 -4.86 1.78
N ILE A 50 4.89 -4.81 0.52
CA ILE A 50 4.57 -3.54 -0.15
C ILE A 50 3.45 -2.80 0.60
N ALA A 51 2.39 -3.50 1.02
CA ALA A 51 1.32 -2.90 1.81
C ALA A 51 1.84 -2.31 3.13
N ARG A 52 2.68 -3.08 3.85
CA ARG A 52 3.28 -2.65 5.13
C ARG A 52 4.10 -1.37 4.97
N VAL A 53 4.99 -1.32 3.97
CA VAL A 53 5.82 -0.14 3.71
C VAL A 53 4.97 1.06 3.25
N THR A 54 3.95 0.81 2.44
CA THR A 54 3.02 1.86 1.99
C THR A 54 2.22 2.44 3.16
N GLU A 55 1.82 1.61 4.11
CA GLU A 55 1.13 2.04 5.32
C GLU A 55 2.05 2.85 6.25
N GLU A 56 3.31 2.45 6.42
CA GLU A 56 4.31 3.25 7.15
C GLU A 56 4.52 4.63 6.52
N GLU A 57 4.60 4.71 5.20
CA GLU A 57 4.72 6.00 4.50
C GLU A 57 3.45 6.85 4.69
N LEU A 58 2.27 6.24 4.59
CA LEU A 58 1.00 6.91 4.82
C LEU A 58 0.91 7.48 6.25
N GLN A 59 1.39 6.75 7.26
CA GLN A 59 1.44 7.25 8.64
C GLN A 59 2.36 8.46 8.76
N LYS A 60 3.54 8.45 8.12
CA LYS A 60 4.45 9.62 8.10
C LYS A 60 3.79 10.84 7.47
N ILE A 61 3.04 10.65 6.37
CA ILE A 61 2.29 11.74 5.72
C ILE A 61 1.15 12.25 6.61
N LYS A 62 0.41 11.35 7.28
CA LYS A 62 -0.64 11.74 8.23
C LYS A 62 -0.09 12.58 9.39
N VAL A 63 1.08 12.22 9.92
CA VAL A 63 1.77 13.01 10.95
C VAL A 63 2.18 14.38 10.40
N ALA A 64 2.84 14.42 9.24
CA ALA A 64 3.25 15.67 8.60
C ALA A 64 2.05 16.59 8.27
N LEU A 65 0.90 16.03 7.88
CA LEU A 65 -0.34 16.79 7.66
C LEU A 65 -0.89 17.40 8.95
N ARG A 66 -0.82 16.67 10.07
CA ARG A 66 -1.24 17.16 11.38
C ARG A 66 -0.32 18.27 11.89
N GLU A 67 0.97 18.18 11.60
CA GLU A 67 1.94 19.24 11.94
C GLU A 67 1.85 20.47 11.03
N ALA A 68 1.24 20.32 9.84
CA ALA A 68 1.00 21.38 8.88
C ALA A 68 -0.41 22.01 8.98
N GLU A 69 -1.20 21.64 10.00
CA GLU A 69 -2.44 22.31 10.42
C GLU A 69 -2.16 23.50 11.34
#